data_AF-A0A1J4XRI5-F1
#
_entry.id   AF-A0A1J4XRI5-F1
#
_cell.length_a   1.000
_cell.length_b   1.000
_cell.length_c   1.000
_cell.angle_alpha   90.00
_cell.angle_beta   90.00
_cell.angle_gamma   90.00
#
_symmetry.space_group_name_H-M   'P 1'
#
loop_
_entity.id
_entity.type
_entity.pdbx_description
1 polymer ?
#
loop_
_entity_poly.entity_id
_entity_poly.type
_entity_poly.pdbx_seq_one_letter_code
_entity_poly.pdbx_strand_id
1 'polypeptide(L)'
;MKSKRGQGLPMNTIVIAAIVLIVMVVLIMIFSGSMGTWLTSLKNETEGKTCESYRGTGTDAASIGHWVNGPMCTEAGEVPVYNTQNADTHPGQTCCVKK
;
A
#
# COMPACT_ATOMS: atom_id res chain seq x y z
N MET A 1 -33.14 -18.00 56.73
CA MET A 1 -33.70 -18.22 55.38
C MET A 1 -32.73 -17.66 54.35
N LYS A 2 -31.96 -18.52 53.67
CA LYS A 2 -30.84 -18.13 52.80
C LYS A 2 -31.39 -17.73 51.43
N SER A 3 -31.59 -16.44 51.19
CA SER A 3 -31.96 -15.92 49.87
C SER A 3 -30.82 -16.19 48.89
N LYS A 4 -30.97 -17.20 48.02
CA LYS A 4 -30.10 -17.38 46.87
C LYS A 4 -30.46 -16.30 45.85
N ARG A 5 -29.82 -15.14 45.97
CA ARG A 5 -29.72 -14.15 44.89
C ARG A 5 -28.84 -14.75 43.79
N GLY A 6 -29.40 -15.69 43.04
CA GLY A 6 -28.86 -16.00 41.73
C GLY A 6 -28.94 -14.72 40.93
N GLN A 7 -27.79 -14.13 40.59
CA GLN A 7 -27.69 -13.21 39.46
C GLN A 7 -28.00 -14.01 38.20
N GLY A 8 -29.28 -14.34 38.02
CA GLY A 8 -29.79 -14.90 36.79
C GLY A 8 -29.88 -13.75 35.82
N LEU A 9 -28.76 -13.39 35.19
CA LEU A 9 -28.82 -12.71 33.91
C LEU A 9 -29.84 -13.51 33.07
N PRO A 10 -30.92 -12.88 32.59
CA PRO A 10 -31.98 -13.60 31.90
C PRO A 10 -31.37 -14.48 30.82
N MET A 11 -31.82 -15.72 30.69
CA MET A 11 -31.28 -16.68 29.70
C MET A 11 -31.21 -16.05 28.30
N ASN A 12 -32.22 -15.25 27.95
CA ASN A 12 -32.26 -14.49 26.69
C ASN A 12 -31.07 -13.56 26.50
N THR A 13 -30.61 -12.89 27.56
CA THR A 13 -29.44 -11.99 27.54
C THR A 13 -28.16 -12.76 27.22
N ILE A 14 -28.01 -13.96 27.78
CA ILE A 14 -26.84 -14.83 27.51
C ILE A 14 -26.85 -15.27 26.05
N VAL A 15 -28.01 -15.68 25.54
CA VAL A 15 -28.18 -16.08 24.14
C VAL A 15 -27.88 -14.92 23.18
N ILE A 16 -28.41 -13.72 23.46
CA ILE A 16 -28.17 -12.53 22.63
C ILE A 16 -26.69 -12.15 22.64
N ALA A 17 -26.03 -12.17 23.81
CA ALA A 17 -24.61 -11.84 23.93
C ALA A 17 -23.73 -12.80 23.10
N ALA A 18 -24.05 -14.09 23.10
CA ALA A 18 -23.34 -15.08 22.29
C ALA A 18 -23.51 -14.83 20.78
N ILE A 19 -24.73 -14.50 20.32
CA ILE A 19 -24.99 -14.18 18.91
C ILE A 19 -24.21 -12.94 18.47
N VAL A 20 -24.21 -11.88 19.28
CA VAL A 20 -23.47 -10.64 18.97
C VAL A 20 -21.97 -10.91 18.86
N LEU A 21 -21.40 -11.70 19.78
CA LEU A 21 -19.99 -12.08 19.71
C LEU A 21 -19.65 -12.85 18.42
N ILE A 22 -20.49 -13.79 18.01
CA ILE A 22 -20.28 -14.55 16.76
C ILE A 22 -20.32 -13.62 15.55
N VAL A 23 -21.32 -12.74 15.47
CA VAL A 23 -21.44 -11.78 14.37
C VAL A 23 -20.23 -10.84 14.32
N MET A 24 -19.77 -10.36 15.48
CA MET A 24 -18.58 -9.51 15.56
C MET A 24 -17.34 -10.21 15.00
N VAL A 25 -17.10 -11.47 15.37
CA VAL A 25 -15.97 -12.26 14.85
C VAL A 25 -16.07 -12.42 13.32
N VAL A 26 -17.25 -12.74 12.79
CA VAL A 26 -17.47 -12.89 11.35
C VAL A 26 -17.21 -11.59 10.60
N LEU A 27 -17.68 -10.45 11.13
CA LEU A 27 -17.41 -9.14 10.54
C LEU A 27 -15.90 -8.85 10.51
N ILE A 28 -15.19 -9.08 11.62
CA ILE A 28 -13.73 -8.87 11.66
C ILE A 28 -13.02 -9.74 10.62
N MET A 29 -13.41 -11.00 10.44
CA MET A 29 -12.81 -11.89 9.45
C MET A 29 -12.98 -11.35 8.02
N ILE A 30 -14.19 -10.89 7.66
CA ILE A 30 -14.49 -10.37 6.33
C ILE A 30 -13.76 -9.03 6.10
N PHE A 31 -13.85 -8.11 7.06
CA PHE A 31 -13.21 -6.80 6.95
C PHE A 31 -11.68 -6.92 6.90
N SER A 32 -11.08 -7.79 7.72
CA SER A 32 -9.63 -8.02 7.73
C SER A 32 -9.12 -8.64 6.42
N GLY A 33 -9.90 -9.55 5.82
CA GLY A 33 -9.56 -10.14 4.51
C GLY A 33 -9.50 -9.09 3.38
N SER A 34 -10.44 -8.13 3.38
CA SER A 34 -10.47 -7.08 2.34
C SER A 34 -9.39 -6.00 2.53
N MET A 35 -9.03 -5.68 3.78
CA MET A 35 -7.99 -4.67 4.06
C MET A 35 -6.60 -5.17 3.67
N GLY A 36 -6.32 -6.47 3.77
CA GLY A 36 -5.01 -7.03 3.41
C GLY A 36 -4.65 -6.87 1.94
N THR A 37 -5.63 -7.01 1.04
CA THR A 37 -5.41 -6.81 -0.41
C THR A 37 -5.25 -5.33 -0.75
N TRP A 38 -6.07 -4.46 -0.15
CA TRP A 38 -5.94 -3.01 -0.30
C TRP A 38 -4.59 -2.47 0.16
N LEU A 39 -4.09 -2.92 1.31
CA LEU A 39 -2.77 -2.51 1.82
C LEU A 39 -1.63 -2.95 0.89
N THR A 40 -1.76 -4.13 0.28
CA THR A 40 -0.76 -4.64 -0.67
C THR A 40 -0.76 -3.84 -1.97
N SER A 41 -1.93 -3.46 -2.47
CA SER A 41 -2.04 -2.59 -3.66
C SER A 41 -1.42 -1.21 -3.41
N LEU A 42 -1.65 -0.61 -2.24
CA LEU A 42 -1.04 0.67 -1.89
C LEU A 42 0.49 0.58 -1.74
N LYS A 43 1.01 -0.54 -1.21
CA LYS A 43 2.46 -0.75 -1.13
C LYS A 43 3.11 -0.80 -2.51
N ASN A 44 2.53 -1.52 -3.47
CA ASN A 44 3.10 -1.58 -4.82
C ASN A 44 3.10 -0.24 -5.57
N GLU A 45 2.24 0.71 -5.18
CA GLU A 45 2.17 2.03 -5.79
C GLU A 45 3.01 3.09 -5.03
N THR A 46 3.21 2.87 -3.72
CA THR A 46 4.04 3.74 -2.87
C THR A 46 5.49 3.30 -2.81
N GLU A 47 5.77 2.04 -3.14
CA GLU A 47 7.10 1.55 -3.42
C GLU A 47 7.56 2.18 -4.75
N GLY A 48 8.10 3.40 -4.65
CA GLY A 48 8.64 4.16 -5.77
C GLY A 48 9.46 3.27 -6.72
N LYS A 49 9.26 3.44 -8.01
CA LYS A 49 9.99 2.65 -9.01
C LYS A 49 11.47 3.03 -8.98
N THR A 50 12.36 2.10 -9.31
CA THR A 50 13.75 2.48 -9.64
C THR A 50 13.76 3.29 -10.93
N CYS A 51 14.79 4.10 -11.16
CA CYS A 51 14.91 4.87 -12.39
C CYS A 51 14.74 4.00 -13.66
N GLU A 52 15.35 2.81 -13.66
CA GLU A 52 15.32 1.84 -14.75
C GLU A 52 13.95 1.16 -14.94
N SER A 53 13.04 1.36 -13.99
CA SER A 53 11.67 0.84 -14.06
C SER A 53 10.70 1.87 -14.66
N TYR A 54 11.12 3.13 -14.81
CA TYR A 54 10.35 4.12 -15.55
C TYR A 54 10.45 3.87 -17.04
N ARG A 55 9.31 3.94 -17.73
CA ARG A 55 9.24 3.85 -19.18
C ARG A 55 8.65 5.11 -19.78
N GLY A 56 9.34 5.59 -20.79
CA GLY A 56 8.99 6.67 -21.65
C GLY A 56 8.00 6.30 -22.74
N THR A 57 7.76 7.22 -23.66
CA THR A 57 6.93 7.00 -24.85
C THR A 57 7.75 6.29 -25.93
N GLY A 58 7.95 4.98 -25.75
CA GLY A 58 8.59 4.15 -26.75
C GLY A 58 8.80 2.71 -26.26
N THR A 59 9.13 1.82 -27.20
CA THR A 59 9.28 0.38 -26.94
C THR A 59 10.73 -0.08 -26.98
N ASP A 60 11.67 0.83 -27.22
CA ASP A 60 13.11 0.58 -27.28
C ASP A 60 13.77 0.72 -25.91
N ALA A 61 14.98 0.15 -25.77
CA ALA A 61 15.75 0.25 -24.54
C ALA A 61 16.10 1.70 -24.15
N ALA A 62 16.13 2.61 -25.14
CA ALA A 62 16.32 4.05 -24.92
C ALA A 62 15.12 4.76 -24.29
N SER A 63 13.95 4.10 -24.23
CA SER A 63 12.77 4.60 -23.52
C SER A 63 12.76 4.21 -22.04
N ILE A 64 13.79 3.51 -21.55
CA ILE A 64 13.93 3.20 -20.13
C ILE A 64 14.57 4.38 -19.41
N GLY A 65 14.11 4.68 -18.19
CA GLY A 65 14.69 5.74 -17.38
C GLY A 65 16.16 5.45 -17.07
N HIS A 66 17.00 6.48 -17.17
CA HIS A 66 18.44 6.37 -16.90
C HIS A 66 18.95 7.56 -16.10
N TRP A 67 20.07 7.34 -15.40
CA TRP A 67 20.69 8.37 -14.57
C TRP A 67 21.63 9.26 -15.38
N VAL A 68 21.43 10.56 -15.28
CA VAL A 68 22.26 11.59 -15.92
C VAL A 68 22.97 12.42 -14.86
N ASN A 69 24.26 12.69 -15.04
CA ASN A 69 25.01 13.57 -14.14
C ASN A 69 24.56 15.03 -14.31
N GLY A 70 24.16 15.66 -13.22
CA GLY A 70 23.71 17.05 -13.21
C GLY A 70 22.22 17.22 -12.86
N PRO A 71 21.77 18.47 -12.72
CA PRO A 71 20.44 18.79 -12.19
C PRO A 71 19.29 18.65 -13.21
N MET A 72 19.60 18.35 -14.47
CA MET A 72 18.64 18.36 -15.57
C MET A 72 18.98 17.34 -16.65
N CYS A 73 17.95 16.85 -17.35
CA CYS A 73 18.09 15.97 -18.50
C CYS A 73 18.67 16.73 -19.69
N THR A 74 19.64 16.13 -20.37
CA THR A 74 20.41 16.79 -21.43
C THR A 74 19.98 16.39 -22.83
N GLU A 75 19.20 15.31 -22.99
CA GLU A 75 18.70 14.91 -24.30
C GLU A 75 17.36 15.59 -24.64
N ALA A 76 17.17 15.89 -25.93
CA ALA A 76 15.94 16.51 -26.40
C ALA A 76 14.75 15.55 -26.27
N GLY A 77 13.68 16.00 -25.60
CA GLY A 77 12.48 15.20 -25.35
C GLY A 77 12.51 14.39 -24.05
N GLU A 78 13.54 14.55 -23.22
CA GLU A 78 13.56 13.93 -21.90
C GLU A 78 12.92 14.77 -20.82
N VAL A 79 12.35 14.10 -19.82
CA VAL A 79 11.80 14.72 -18.63
C VAL A 79 12.37 14.08 -17.36
N PRO A 80 12.62 14.88 -16.31
CA PRO A 80 13.13 14.36 -15.05
C PRO A 80 12.05 13.63 -14.27
N VAL A 81 12.46 12.56 -13.58
CA VAL A 81 11.62 11.77 -12.67
C VAL A 81 12.08 12.02 -11.23
N TYR A 82 11.18 12.53 -10.41
CA TYR A 82 11.50 12.95 -9.03
C TYR A 82 11.16 11.92 -7.94
N ASN A 83 10.53 10.80 -8.30
CA ASN A 83 10.06 9.78 -7.35
C ASN A 83 10.73 8.42 -7.58
N THR A 84 12.06 8.41 -7.65
CA THR A 84 12.84 7.18 -7.79
C THR A 84 13.29 6.65 -6.44
N GLN A 85 13.12 5.36 -6.19
CA GLN A 85 13.55 4.73 -4.93
C GLN A 85 15.07 4.70 -4.73
N ASN A 86 15.84 4.72 -5.82
CA ASN A 86 17.31 4.66 -5.81
C ASN A 86 17.98 6.04 -5.93
N ALA A 87 17.28 7.13 -5.58
CA ALA A 87 17.89 8.47 -5.65
C ALA A 87 19.09 8.65 -4.71
N ASP A 88 19.07 7.98 -3.56
CA ASP A 88 20.14 7.98 -2.56
C ASP A 88 21.42 7.30 -3.04
N THR A 89 21.33 6.31 -3.93
CA THR A 89 22.50 5.66 -4.52
C THR A 89 23.11 6.43 -5.70
N HIS A 90 22.46 7.50 -6.14
CA HIS A 90 22.85 8.33 -7.29
C HIS A 90 22.96 9.83 -6.94
N PRO A 91 23.85 10.21 -5.99
CA PRO A 91 23.97 11.59 -5.54
C PRO A 91 24.45 12.52 -6.68
N GLY A 92 23.74 13.63 -6.88
CA GLY A 92 24.06 14.61 -7.93
C GLY A 92 23.68 14.19 -9.35
N GLN A 93 22.97 13.06 -9.48
CA GLN A 93 22.38 12.62 -10.74
C GLN A 93 20.87 12.84 -10.72
N THR A 94 20.30 12.99 -11.91
CA THR A 94 18.85 13.11 -12.12
C THR A 94 18.40 11.91 -12.96
N CYS A 95 17.30 11.27 -12.57
CA CYS A 95 16.69 10.23 -13.39
C CYS A 95 15.92 10.88 -14.54
N CYS A 96 16.21 10.48 -15.77
CA CYS A 96 15.64 11.04 -16.99
C CYS A 96 14.94 9.96 -17.80
N VAL A 97 13.80 10.30 -18.40
CA VAL A 97 13.02 9.41 -19.25
C VAL A 97 12.54 10.13 -20.50
N LYS A 98 12.56 9.44 -21.64
CA LYS A 98 12.14 9.99 -22.93
C LYS A 98 10.62 10.09 -23.04
N LYS A 99 10.09 11.27 -23.33
CA LYS A 99 8.64 11.53 -23.47
C LYS A 99 8.23 11.72 -24.93
#